data_AF-A0A1H5AFR2-F1
#
_entry.id   AF-A0A1H5AFR2-F1
#
_cell.length_a   1.000
_cell.length_b   1.000
_cell.length_c   1.000
_cell.angle_alpha   90.00
_cell.angle_beta   90.00
_cell.angle_gamma   90.00
#
_symmetry.space_group_name_H-M   'P 1'
#
loop_
_entity.id
_entity.type
_entity.pdbx_description
1 polymer ?
#
loop_
_entity_poly.entity_id
_entity_poly.type
_entity_poly.pdbx_seq_one_letter_code
_entity_poly.pdbx_strand_id
1 'polypeptide(L)'
;MSHWYQPHEQWPKHPKPWWRETLTLARSAGWHLQKIEGHTWGRIVCDPSADEPCKVPVFTSGVGGESAALTARKTVARCDHLTASGVDQLLFRAVQLLDRAEALLAAASRCLQAADKQAEVEELLLGAAAAADEAEQLSQALILEADGDRLFVEAFAVLPHGAELGCPPTPAELDVLMVDASAHVDEAEQMVHGLPRGDPGGALRSRIGQVRAHAADVTERLRRGPDAKGSSPA
;
A
#
# COMPACT_ATOMS: atom_id res chain seq x y z
N MET A 1 18.94 52.70 -19.75
CA MET A 1 17.67 53.46 -19.58
C MET A 1 17.09 53.11 -18.21
N SER A 2 16.53 54.06 -17.45
CA SER A 2 15.98 53.75 -16.13
C SER A 2 14.54 53.26 -16.22
N HIS A 3 14.27 52.05 -15.74
CA HIS A 3 12.93 51.45 -15.73
C HIS A 3 12.34 51.50 -14.31
N TRP A 4 11.06 51.84 -14.22
CA TRP A 4 10.31 51.90 -12.97
C TRP A 4 9.46 50.64 -12.81
N TYR A 5 9.62 49.98 -11.67
CA TYR A 5 8.78 48.87 -11.25
C TYR A 5 7.75 49.36 -10.24
N GLN A 6 6.49 49.04 -10.50
CA GLN A 6 5.35 49.31 -9.64
C GLN A 6 5.31 48.35 -8.44
N PRO A 7 4.64 48.69 -7.32
CA PRO A 7 4.58 47.82 -6.14
C PRO A 7 3.92 46.46 -6.40
N HIS A 8 2.96 46.41 -7.34
CA HIS A 8 2.25 45.18 -7.72
C HIS A 8 3.03 44.32 -8.73
N GLU A 9 4.11 44.82 -9.32
CA GLU A 9 4.92 44.08 -10.27
C GLU A 9 5.97 43.19 -9.58
N GLN A 10 6.45 42.20 -10.32
CA GLN A 10 7.59 41.40 -9.86
C GLN A 10 8.90 42.18 -10.05
N TRP A 11 9.51 42.58 -8.94
CA TRP A 11 10.79 43.28 -8.96
C TRP A 11 11.96 42.32 -9.25
N PRO A 12 13.02 42.79 -9.92
CA PRO A 12 14.24 42.01 -10.12
C PRO A 12 14.89 41.66 -8.77
N LYS A 13 15.44 40.45 -8.67
CA LYS A 13 16.05 39.96 -7.42
C LYS A 13 17.45 40.54 -7.26
N HIS A 14 17.69 41.21 -6.12
CA HIS A 14 19.04 41.61 -5.73
C HIS A 14 19.88 40.35 -5.37
N PRO A 15 21.17 40.26 -5.74
CA PRO A 15 21.99 39.09 -5.41
C PRO A 15 22.19 38.88 -3.90
N LYS A 16 22.26 39.98 -3.14
CA LYS A 16 22.47 39.95 -1.68
C LYS A 16 21.16 39.72 -0.89
N PRO A 17 21.11 38.79 0.09
CA PRO A 17 19.89 38.44 0.83
C PRO A 17 19.30 39.60 1.63
N TRP A 18 20.12 40.38 2.34
CA TRP A 18 19.65 41.52 3.13
C TRP A 18 18.94 42.59 2.29
N TRP A 19 19.39 42.83 1.05
CA TRP A 19 18.69 43.72 0.12
C TRP A 19 17.42 43.08 -0.45
N ARG A 20 17.37 41.76 -0.67
CA ARG A 20 16.13 41.07 -1.10
C ARG A 20 15.02 41.28 -0.09
N GLU A 21 15.30 41.08 1.19
CA GLU A 21 14.35 41.33 2.28
C GLU A 21 13.90 42.80 2.33
N THR A 22 14.83 43.75 2.22
CA THR A 22 14.49 45.19 2.20
C THR A 22 13.61 45.56 1.00
N LEU A 23 13.90 45.03 -0.19
CA LEU A 23 13.11 45.26 -1.40
C LEU A 23 11.73 44.61 -1.29
N THR A 24 11.62 43.40 -0.70
CA THR A 24 10.34 42.77 -0.41
C THR A 24 9.50 43.63 0.54
N LEU A 25 10.11 44.16 1.60
CA LEU A 25 9.43 45.06 2.54
C LEU A 25 8.98 46.35 1.84
N ALA A 26 9.87 47.01 1.09
CA ALA A 26 9.56 48.23 0.35
C ALA A 26 8.39 48.02 -0.61
N ARG A 27 8.44 46.93 -1.39
CA ARG A 27 7.36 46.55 -2.30
C ARG A 27 6.03 46.34 -1.55
N SER A 28 6.05 45.60 -0.44
CA SER A 28 4.85 45.39 0.37
C SER A 28 4.31 46.65 1.04
N ALA A 29 5.18 47.65 1.22
CA ALA A 29 4.81 48.96 1.76
C ALA A 29 4.33 49.93 0.68
N GLY A 30 4.22 49.53 -0.59
CA GLY A 30 3.75 50.39 -1.68
C GLY A 30 4.85 51.26 -2.32
N TRP A 31 6.12 51.04 -2.00
CA TRP A 31 7.21 51.77 -2.64
C TRP A 31 7.44 51.28 -4.06
N HIS A 32 8.07 52.11 -4.87
CA HIS A 32 8.45 51.87 -6.26
C HIS A 32 9.95 51.63 -6.37
N LEU A 33 10.38 50.83 -7.35
CA LEU A 33 11.80 50.61 -7.62
C LEU A 33 12.19 51.21 -8.97
N GLN A 34 13.13 52.14 -8.98
CA GLN A 34 13.80 52.55 -10.20
C GLN A 34 15.09 51.75 -10.37
N LYS A 35 15.16 50.94 -11.41
CA LYS A 35 16.37 50.23 -11.78
C LYS A 35 17.29 51.17 -12.55
N ILE A 36 18.53 51.25 -12.10
CA ILE A 36 19.57 52.10 -12.69
C ILE A 36 20.72 51.21 -13.12
N GLU A 37 21.33 51.52 -14.26
CA GLU A 37 22.53 50.87 -14.77
C GLU A 37 23.76 51.64 -14.25
N GLY A 38 24.73 50.94 -13.64
CA GLY A 38 25.98 51.55 -13.14
C GLY A 38 26.37 51.10 -11.73
N HIS A 39 27.04 51.99 -10.99
CA HIS A 39 27.58 51.72 -9.64
C HIS A 39 26.50 51.56 -8.55
N THR A 40 25.27 52.02 -8.80
CA THR A 40 24.11 51.76 -7.95
C THR A 40 23.23 50.71 -8.61
N TRP A 41 22.70 49.78 -7.81
CA TRP A 41 21.81 48.74 -8.31
C TRP A 41 20.44 49.34 -8.68
N GLY A 42 20.01 50.37 -7.96
CA GLY A 42 18.78 51.10 -8.22
C GLY A 42 18.48 52.06 -7.08
N ARG A 43 17.25 52.56 -7.03
CA ARG A 43 16.72 53.28 -5.86
C ARG A 43 15.26 52.92 -5.64
N ILE A 44 14.87 52.78 -4.38
CA ILE A 44 13.46 52.71 -4.02
C ILE A 44 12.95 54.10 -3.68
N VAL A 45 11.74 54.41 -4.10
CA VAL A 45 11.08 55.70 -3.90
C VAL A 45 9.66 55.45 -3.42
N CYS A 46 9.21 56.15 -2.37
CA CYS A 46 7.88 55.92 -1.81
C CYS A 46 6.79 56.28 -2.84
N ASP A 47 6.74 57.53 -3.29
CA ASP A 47 5.83 58.01 -4.32
C ASP A 47 6.63 58.84 -5.35
N PRO A 48 6.86 58.32 -6.56
CA PRO A 48 7.59 59.05 -7.60
C PRO A 48 6.97 60.39 -8.03
N SER A 49 5.69 60.63 -7.69
CA SER A 49 4.92 61.81 -8.08
C SER A 49 4.87 62.90 -6.99
N ALA A 50 5.32 62.59 -5.76
CA ALA A 50 5.36 63.57 -4.68
C ALA A 50 6.47 64.61 -4.92
N ASP A 51 6.27 65.85 -4.42
CA ASP A 51 7.25 66.94 -4.55
C ASP A 51 8.57 66.61 -3.82
N GLU A 52 8.49 65.97 -2.66
CA GLU A 52 9.66 65.57 -1.85
C GLU A 52 9.58 64.11 -1.39
N PRO A 53 9.80 63.13 -2.30
CA PRO A 53 9.62 61.74 -1.96
C PRO A 53 10.80 61.20 -1.15
N CYS A 54 10.50 60.32 -0.19
CA CYS A 54 11.52 59.49 0.42
C CYS A 54 12.17 58.61 -0.66
N LYS A 55 13.49 58.75 -0.81
CA LYS A 55 14.29 58.00 -1.77
C LYS A 55 15.44 57.30 -1.07
N VAL A 56 15.65 56.03 -1.35
CA VAL A 56 16.74 55.24 -0.77
C VAL A 56 17.54 54.56 -1.88
N PRO A 57 18.84 54.86 -2.02
CA PRO A 57 19.69 54.17 -2.99
C PRO A 57 19.93 52.72 -2.58
N VAL A 58 19.91 51.82 -3.56
CA VAL A 58 20.22 50.40 -3.43
C VAL A 58 21.56 50.16 -4.12
N PHE A 59 22.55 49.67 -3.36
CA PHE A 59 23.92 49.54 -3.85
C PHE A 59 24.25 48.11 -4.29
N THR A 60 24.98 47.98 -5.40
CA THR A 60 25.38 46.69 -5.99
C THR A 60 26.36 45.92 -5.09
N SER A 61 27.37 46.63 -4.58
CA SER A 61 28.41 46.08 -3.68
C SER A 61 29.12 47.21 -2.94
N GLY A 62 29.17 47.15 -1.61
CA GLY A 62 29.91 48.10 -0.78
C GLY A 62 30.17 47.54 0.62
N VAL A 63 31.27 47.96 1.24
CA VAL A 63 31.56 47.70 2.66
C VAL A 63 30.44 48.37 3.47
N GLY A 64 29.72 47.59 4.28
CA GLY A 64 28.56 48.07 5.05
C GLY A 64 27.19 47.99 4.33
N GLY A 65 27.08 47.25 3.22
CA GLY A 65 25.83 47.08 2.49
C GLY A 65 24.67 46.48 3.31
N GLU A 66 24.96 45.66 4.32
CA GLU A 66 23.97 45.15 5.27
C GLU A 66 23.42 46.27 6.17
N SER A 67 24.30 47.09 6.76
CA SER A 67 23.92 48.25 7.56
C SER A 67 23.10 49.26 6.75
N ALA A 68 23.47 49.49 5.49
CA ALA A 68 22.69 50.34 4.59
C ALA A 68 21.29 49.75 4.32
N ALA A 69 21.19 48.43 4.08
CA ALA A 69 19.91 47.76 3.90
C ALA A 69 19.05 47.80 5.17
N LEU A 70 19.64 47.73 6.37
CA LEU A 70 18.93 47.86 7.64
C LEU A 70 18.41 49.28 7.85
N THR A 71 19.22 50.31 7.57
CA THR A 71 18.78 51.71 7.61
C THR A 71 17.65 51.95 6.61
N ALA A 72 17.77 51.41 5.40
CA ALA A 72 16.72 51.46 4.39
C ALA A 72 15.40 50.85 4.88
N ARG A 73 15.43 49.70 5.57
CA ARG A 73 14.21 49.12 6.18
C ARG A 73 13.57 50.07 7.18
N LYS A 74 14.37 50.71 8.04
CA LYS A 74 13.86 51.69 9.01
C LYS A 74 13.23 52.89 8.32
N THR A 75 13.83 53.39 7.24
CA THR A 75 13.26 54.49 6.44
C THR A 75 11.94 54.08 5.79
N VAL A 76 11.89 52.89 5.18
CA VAL A 76 10.66 52.34 4.59
C VAL A 76 9.55 52.21 5.62
N ALA A 77 9.86 51.67 6.80
CA ALA A 77 8.88 51.46 7.87
C ALA A 77 8.36 52.75 8.52
N ARG A 78 9.10 53.86 8.43
CA ARG A 78 8.73 55.17 9.01
C ARG A 78 8.17 56.16 7.99
N CYS A 79 7.94 55.72 6.76
CA CYS A 79 7.54 56.62 5.70
C CYS A 79 6.03 56.83 5.69
N ASP A 80 5.63 58.07 5.94
CA ASP A 80 4.23 58.50 5.99
C ASP A 80 3.73 59.10 4.66
N HIS A 81 4.52 59.03 3.58
CA HIS A 81 4.05 59.48 2.26
C HIS A 81 3.03 58.51 1.64
N LEU A 82 3.02 57.25 2.09
CA LEU A 82 2.16 56.20 1.56
C LEU A 82 0.91 55.93 2.39
N THR A 83 0.80 56.55 3.58
CA THR A 83 -0.45 56.59 4.35
C THR A 83 -1.55 57.42 3.64
N ALA A 84 -1.20 58.12 2.55
CA ALA A 84 -2.12 58.98 1.79
C ALA A 84 -2.87 58.28 0.62
N SER A 85 -2.48 57.08 0.15
CA SER A 85 -3.19 56.36 -0.93
C SER A 85 -3.86 55.05 -0.46
N GLY A 86 -4.92 55.16 0.34
CA GLY A 86 -5.65 54.00 0.89
C GLY A 86 -6.16 52.98 -0.15
N VAL A 87 -6.34 53.39 -1.41
CA VAL A 87 -6.79 52.50 -2.50
C VAL A 87 -5.71 51.50 -2.91
N ASP A 88 -4.45 51.92 -3.06
CA ASP A 88 -3.37 51.02 -3.48
C ASP A 88 -3.06 49.96 -2.42
N GLN A 89 -3.17 50.34 -1.15
CA GLN A 89 -3.00 49.42 -0.03
C GLN A 89 -4.15 48.39 0.05
N LEU A 90 -5.39 48.80 -0.24
CA LEU A 90 -6.53 47.89 -0.35
C LEU A 90 -6.38 46.93 -1.53
N LEU A 91 -5.96 47.41 -2.70
CA LEU A 91 -5.72 46.57 -3.88
C LEU A 91 -4.59 45.56 -3.63
N PHE A 92 -3.48 45.99 -3.04
CA PHE A 92 -2.38 45.10 -2.67
C PHE A 92 -2.83 44.01 -1.71
N ARG A 93 -3.59 44.37 -0.67
CA ARG A 93 -4.15 43.40 0.28
C ARG A 93 -5.13 42.43 -0.38
N ALA A 94 -5.96 42.91 -1.32
CA ALA A 94 -6.88 42.07 -2.07
C ALA A 94 -6.13 41.04 -2.93
N VAL A 95 -5.09 41.46 -3.66
CA VAL A 95 -4.24 40.54 -4.44
C VAL A 95 -3.60 39.48 -3.55
N GLN A 96 -3.03 39.86 -2.40
CA GLN A 96 -2.44 38.89 -1.48
C GLN A 96 -3.45 37.86 -0.94
N LEU A 97 -4.69 38.29 -0.67
CA LEU A 97 -5.74 37.38 -0.23
C LEU A 97 -6.18 36.43 -1.35
N LEU A 98 -6.25 36.91 -2.59
CA LEU A 98 -6.57 36.08 -3.76
C LEU A 98 -5.48 35.07 -4.04
N ASP A 99 -4.20 35.49 -4.09
CA ASP A 99 -3.05 34.58 -4.25
C ASP A 99 -3.06 33.48 -3.18
N ARG A 100 -3.38 33.85 -1.94
CA ARG A 100 -3.47 32.89 -0.82
C ARG A 100 -4.64 31.94 -0.99
N ALA A 101 -5.80 32.43 -1.44
CA ALA A 101 -6.98 31.60 -1.69
C ALA A 101 -6.71 30.59 -2.82
N GLU A 102 -6.10 31.01 -3.92
CA GLU A 102 -5.72 30.13 -5.03
C GLU A 102 -4.75 29.03 -4.57
N ALA A 103 -3.74 29.39 -3.77
CA ALA A 103 -2.80 28.41 -3.22
C ALA A 103 -3.49 27.37 -2.32
N LEU A 104 -4.49 27.79 -1.52
CA LEU A 104 -5.26 26.89 -0.66
C LEU A 104 -6.18 25.97 -1.46
N LEU A 105 -6.84 26.48 -2.51
CA LEU A 105 -7.68 25.67 -3.40
C LEU A 105 -6.84 24.63 -4.16
N ALA A 106 -5.67 25.02 -4.65
CA ALA A 106 -4.73 24.08 -5.29
C ALA A 106 -4.27 22.99 -4.32
N ALA A 107 -3.98 23.34 -3.06
CA ALA A 107 -3.63 22.35 -2.04
C ALA A 107 -4.79 21.39 -1.74
N ALA A 108 -6.00 21.92 -1.57
CA ALA A 108 -7.20 21.09 -1.32
C ALA A 108 -7.48 20.12 -2.47
N SER A 109 -7.36 20.57 -3.73
CA SER A 109 -7.52 19.72 -4.91
C SER A 109 -6.51 18.57 -4.92
N ARG A 110 -5.24 18.82 -4.59
CA ARG A 110 -4.21 17.76 -4.48
C ARG A 110 -4.51 16.78 -3.34
N CYS A 111 -5.03 17.26 -2.21
CA CYS A 111 -5.43 16.38 -1.11
C CYS A 111 -6.58 15.45 -1.52
N LEU A 112 -7.57 15.95 -2.26
CA LEU A 112 -8.67 15.12 -2.78
C LEU A 112 -8.14 14.06 -3.75
N GLN A 113 -7.29 14.45 -4.72
CA GLN A 113 -6.66 13.49 -5.63
C GLN A 113 -5.85 12.42 -4.91
N ALA A 114 -5.12 12.80 -3.85
CA ALA A 114 -4.37 11.85 -3.04
C ALA A 114 -5.30 10.86 -2.30
N ALA A 115 -6.43 11.34 -1.78
CA ALA A 115 -7.44 10.51 -1.14
C ALA A 115 -8.07 9.51 -2.14
N ASP A 116 -8.42 9.96 -3.35
CA ASP A 116 -8.92 9.08 -4.41
C ASP A 116 -7.90 7.99 -4.76
N LYS A 117 -6.61 8.35 -4.88
CA LYS A 117 -5.55 7.37 -5.13
C LYS A 117 -5.32 6.42 -3.96
N GLN A 118 -5.51 6.86 -2.73
CA GLN A 118 -5.42 5.98 -1.57
C GLN A 118 -6.56 4.94 -1.59
N ALA A 119 -7.78 5.36 -1.91
CA ALA A 119 -8.93 4.45 -2.04
C ALA A 119 -8.72 3.40 -3.15
N GLU A 120 -8.21 3.81 -4.32
CA GLU A 120 -7.85 2.88 -5.41
C GLU A 120 -6.80 1.83 -4.94
N VAL A 121 -5.80 2.24 -4.16
CA VAL A 121 -4.78 1.33 -3.62
C VAL A 121 -5.38 0.34 -2.61
N GLU A 122 -6.26 0.81 -1.73
CA GLU A 122 -6.95 -0.05 -0.76
C GLU A 122 -7.81 -1.12 -1.45
N GLU A 123 -8.53 -0.76 -2.52
CA GLU A 123 -9.30 -1.71 -3.34
C GLU A 123 -8.39 -2.76 -3.99
N LEU A 124 -7.27 -2.34 -4.59
CA LEU A 124 -6.30 -3.26 -5.19
C LEU A 124 -5.69 -4.22 -4.17
N LEU A 125 -5.40 -3.76 -2.96
CA LEU A 125 -4.87 -4.61 -1.89
C LEU A 125 -5.89 -5.64 -1.41
N LEU A 126 -7.17 -5.25 -1.28
CA LEU A 126 -8.25 -6.18 -0.95
C LEU A 126 -8.41 -7.25 -2.04
N GLY A 127 -8.38 -6.85 -3.32
CA GLY A 127 -8.44 -7.79 -4.44
C GLY A 127 -7.24 -8.75 -4.46
N ALA A 128 -6.03 -8.27 -4.17
CA ALA A 128 -4.84 -9.09 -4.10
C ALA A 128 -4.88 -10.10 -2.93
N ALA A 129 -5.43 -9.70 -1.78
CA ALA A 129 -5.60 -10.60 -0.64
C ALA A 129 -6.59 -11.73 -0.96
N ALA A 130 -7.74 -11.41 -1.55
CA ALA A 130 -8.72 -12.41 -1.96
C ALA A 130 -8.14 -13.41 -2.98
N ALA A 131 -7.40 -12.91 -3.98
CA ALA A 131 -6.75 -13.78 -4.96
C ALA A 131 -5.66 -14.67 -4.34
N ALA A 132 -4.95 -14.19 -3.32
CA ALA A 132 -3.97 -15.00 -2.58
C ALA A 132 -4.65 -16.13 -1.79
N ASP A 133 -5.76 -15.84 -1.11
CA ASP A 133 -6.55 -16.84 -0.39
C ASP A 133 -7.09 -17.92 -1.35
N GLU A 134 -7.61 -17.52 -2.52
CA GLU A 134 -8.06 -18.45 -3.56
C GLU A 134 -6.91 -19.34 -4.07
N ALA A 135 -5.73 -18.75 -4.30
CA ALA A 135 -4.55 -19.49 -4.74
C ALA A 135 -4.08 -20.50 -3.68
N GLU A 136 -4.13 -20.15 -2.39
CA GLU A 136 -3.82 -21.06 -1.29
C GLU A 136 -4.81 -22.23 -1.23
N GLN A 137 -6.11 -21.95 -1.36
CA GLN A 137 -7.15 -22.99 -1.41
C GLN A 137 -6.94 -23.97 -2.58
N LEU A 138 -6.64 -23.44 -3.77
CA LEU A 138 -6.34 -24.26 -4.95
C LEU A 138 -5.08 -25.11 -4.74
N SER A 139 -4.02 -24.53 -4.18
CA SER A 139 -2.79 -25.26 -3.86
C SER A 139 -3.06 -26.39 -2.87
N GLN A 140 -3.88 -26.15 -1.83
CA GLN A 140 -4.24 -27.17 -0.86
C GLN A 140 -5.08 -28.29 -1.50
N ALA A 141 -6.01 -27.96 -2.39
CA ALA A 141 -6.80 -28.94 -3.13
C ALA A 141 -5.91 -29.84 -4.00
N LEU A 142 -4.93 -29.26 -4.71
CA LEU A 142 -3.97 -30.03 -5.54
C LEU A 142 -3.08 -30.95 -4.69
N ILE A 143 -2.67 -30.52 -3.50
CA ILE A 143 -1.92 -31.37 -2.56
C ILE A 143 -2.77 -32.57 -2.15
N LEU A 144 -4.04 -32.33 -1.79
CA LEU A 144 -4.96 -33.40 -1.38
C LEU A 144 -5.25 -34.37 -2.54
N GLU A 145 -5.41 -33.87 -3.76
CA GLU A 145 -5.58 -34.68 -4.97
C GLU A 145 -4.35 -35.57 -5.21
N ALA A 146 -3.14 -34.99 -5.18
CA ALA A 146 -1.90 -35.72 -5.37
C ALA A 146 -1.66 -36.78 -4.26
N ASP A 147 -2.01 -36.47 -3.02
CA ASP A 147 -1.98 -37.44 -1.92
C ASP A 147 -3.00 -38.57 -2.12
N GLY A 148 -4.20 -38.25 -2.60
CA GLY A 148 -5.21 -39.23 -3.00
C GLY A 148 -4.69 -40.17 -4.07
N ASP A 149 -4.14 -39.63 -5.16
CA ASP A 149 -3.54 -40.39 -6.25
C ASP A 149 -2.41 -41.29 -5.77
N ARG A 150 -1.53 -40.78 -4.90
CA ARG A 150 -0.45 -41.57 -4.30
C ARG A 150 -1.00 -42.75 -3.50
N LEU A 151 -1.99 -42.51 -2.63
CA LEU A 151 -2.63 -43.56 -1.84
C LEU A 151 -3.33 -44.58 -2.73
N PHE A 152 -3.93 -44.15 -3.84
CA PHE A 152 -4.51 -45.07 -4.83
C PHE A 152 -3.45 -45.96 -5.47
N VAL A 153 -2.33 -45.40 -5.94
CA VAL A 153 -1.23 -46.18 -6.51
C VAL A 153 -0.69 -47.19 -5.51
N GLU A 154 -0.50 -46.78 -4.25
CA GLU A 154 -0.05 -47.66 -3.17
C GLU A 154 -1.05 -48.80 -2.90
N ALA A 155 -2.35 -48.51 -2.88
CA ALA A 155 -3.40 -49.52 -2.70
C ALA A 155 -3.46 -50.51 -3.89
N PHE A 156 -3.32 -50.03 -5.12
CA PHE A 156 -3.32 -50.90 -6.30
C PHE A 156 -2.14 -51.86 -6.36
N ALA A 157 -0.98 -51.45 -5.86
CA ALA A 157 0.21 -52.29 -5.84
C ALA A 157 0.05 -53.57 -5.00
N VAL A 158 -0.86 -53.58 -4.01
CA VAL A 158 -1.08 -54.73 -3.12
C VAL A 158 -2.27 -55.62 -3.50
N LEU A 159 -3.13 -55.16 -4.41
CA LEU A 159 -4.31 -55.93 -4.83
C LEU A 159 -3.95 -57.02 -5.85
N PRO A 160 -4.56 -58.22 -5.76
CA PRO A 160 -4.47 -59.21 -6.83
C PRO A 160 -5.03 -58.63 -8.13
N HIS A 161 -4.23 -58.64 -9.20
CA HIS A 161 -4.58 -58.02 -10.50
C HIS A 161 -4.79 -56.48 -10.42
N GLY A 162 -4.29 -55.82 -9.38
CA GLY A 162 -4.45 -54.37 -9.19
C GLY A 162 -3.92 -53.53 -10.37
N ALA A 163 -2.88 -54.01 -11.05
CA ALA A 163 -2.33 -53.35 -12.23
C ALA A 163 -3.29 -53.32 -13.44
N GLU A 164 -4.33 -54.15 -13.46
CA GLU A 164 -5.27 -54.28 -14.58
C GLU A 164 -6.54 -53.45 -14.39
N LEU A 165 -6.83 -53.00 -13.15
CA LEU A 165 -8.11 -52.37 -12.80
C LEU A 165 -8.29 -50.96 -13.37
N GLY A 166 -7.21 -50.23 -13.70
CA GLY A 166 -7.24 -48.93 -14.41
C GLY A 166 -7.99 -47.77 -13.72
N CYS A 167 -8.78 -48.04 -12.69
CA CYS A 167 -9.59 -47.11 -11.93
C CYS A 167 -9.85 -47.67 -10.51
N PRO A 168 -10.02 -46.80 -9.50
CA PRO A 168 -10.28 -47.19 -8.12
C PRO A 168 -11.47 -48.15 -7.97
N PRO A 169 -11.37 -49.18 -7.11
CA PRO A 169 -12.52 -50.05 -6.83
C PRO A 169 -13.65 -49.21 -6.24
N THR A 170 -14.84 -49.42 -6.77
CA THR A 170 -16.10 -48.86 -6.26
C THR A 170 -16.34 -49.30 -4.81
N PRO A 171 -17.19 -48.59 -4.04
CA PRO A 171 -17.54 -49.02 -2.69
C PRO A 171 -18.03 -50.48 -2.62
N ALA A 172 -18.78 -50.93 -3.62
CA ALA A 172 -19.24 -52.32 -3.70
C ALA A 172 -18.09 -53.32 -3.93
N GLU A 173 -17.10 -52.98 -4.75
CA GLU A 173 -15.91 -53.81 -4.95
C GLU A 173 -15.01 -53.83 -3.71
N LEU A 174 -14.92 -52.70 -2.99
CA LEU A 174 -14.25 -52.64 -1.69
C LEU A 174 -14.94 -53.55 -0.66
N ASP A 175 -16.28 -53.60 -0.63
CA ASP A 175 -17.00 -54.53 0.24
C ASP A 175 -16.67 -56.00 -0.10
N VAL A 176 -16.58 -56.36 -1.38
CA VAL A 176 -16.16 -57.71 -1.80
C VAL A 176 -14.75 -58.02 -1.31
N LEU A 177 -13.79 -57.11 -1.49
CA LEU A 177 -12.43 -57.26 -0.98
C LEU A 177 -12.38 -57.42 0.54
N MET A 178 -13.26 -56.71 1.28
CA MET A 178 -13.37 -56.84 2.73
C MET A 178 -13.98 -58.17 3.17
N VAL A 179 -14.95 -58.70 2.41
CA VAL A 179 -15.49 -60.05 2.62
C VAL A 179 -14.40 -61.09 2.39
N ASP A 180 -13.64 -60.99 1.30
CA ASP A 180 -12.55 -61.91 0.98
C ASP A 180 -11.44 -61.87 2.04
N ALA A 181 -11.03 -60.68 2.46
CA ALA A 181 -10.05 -60.50 3.53
C ALA A 181 -10.54 -61.15 4.85
N SER A 182 -11.82 -60.99 5.18
CA SER A 182 -12.41 -61.61 6.38
C SER A 182 -12.44 -63.14 6.27
N ALA A 183 -12.79 -63.68 5.10
CA ALA A 183 -12.78 -65.10 4.84
C ALA A 183 -11.37 -65.70 5.00
N HIS A 184 -10.33 -65.03 4.50
CA HIS A 184 -8.94 -65.45 4.69
C HIS A 184 -8.49 -65.43 6.16
N VAL A 185 -8.98 -64.47 6.96
CA VAL A 185 -8.71 -64.43 8.41
C VAL A 185 -9.38 -65.61 9.12
N ASP A 186 -10.62 -65.95 8.76
CA ASP A 186 -11.35 -67.09 9.32
C ASP A 186 -10.69 -68.42 8.94
N GLU A 187 -10.23 -68.55 7.70
CA GLU A 187 -9.46 -69.71 7.23
C GLU A 187 -8.14 -69.87 8.01
N ALA A 188 -7.40 -68.77 8.19
CA ALA A 188 -6.17 -68.76 8.99
C ALA A 188 -6.43 -69.14 10.47
N GLU A 189 -7.55 -68.70 11.05
CA GLU A 189 -7.95 -69.09 12.41
C GLU A 189 -8.23 -70.60 12.52
N GLN A 190 -8.93 -71.17 11.54
CA GLN A 190 -9.18 -72.62 11.49
C GLN A 190 -7.86 -73.42 11.42
N MET A 191 -6.90 -72.98 10.60
CA MET A 191 -5.58 -73.63 10.51
C MET A 191 -4.82 -73.57 11.86
N VAL A 192 -4.93 -72.46 12.58
CA VAL A 192 -4.21 -72.26 13.86
C VAL A 192 -4.92 -72.94 15.05
N HIS A 193 -6.22 -73.24 14.94
CA HIS A 193 -6.99 -73.89 16.02
C HIS A 193 -6.41 -75.26 16.40
N GLY A 194 -5.79 -75.99 15.46
CA GLY A 194 -5.14 -77.28 15.71
C GLY A 194 -3.74 -77.19 16.34
N LEU A 195 -3.15 -76.00 16.43
CA LEU A 195 -1.77 -75.83 16.89
C LEU A 195 -1.66 -75.75 18.43
N PRO A 196 -0.60 -76.35 19.03
CA PRO A 196 -0.34 -76.26 20.46
C PRO A 196 -0.35 -74.82 20.98
N ARG A 197 -0.75 -74.64 22.24
CA ARG A 197 -0.64 -73.36 22.93
C ARG A 197 0.82 -73.13 23.34
N GLY A 198 1.61 -72.65 22.39
CA GLY A 198 3.02 -72.27 22.54
C GLY A 198 3.43 -71.26 21.47
N ASP A 199 4.69 -70.85 21.47
CA ASP A 199 5.26 -69.91 20.50
C ASP A 199 5.78 -70.73 19.30
N PRO A 200 4.97 -70.92 18.24
CA PRO A 200 4.49 -69.82 17.38
C PRO A 200 2.95 -69.65 17.27
N GLY A 201 2.15 -70.59 17.79
CA GLY A 201 0.69 -70.55 17.69
C GLY A 201 0.04 -69.39 18.48
N GLY A 202 0.67 -68.96 19.58
CA GLY A 202 0.24 -67.77 20.33
C GLY A 202 0.40 -66.47 19.53
N ALA A 203 1.54 -66.30 18.86
CA ALA A 203 1.82 -65.12 18.03
C ALA A 203 0.87 -65.03 16.83
N LEU A 204 0.58 -66.16 16.17
CA LEU A 204 -0.37 -66.21 15.05
C LEU A 204 -1.81 -65.85 15.49
N ARG A 205 -2.29 -66.39 16.62
CA ARG A 205 -3.62 -66.03 17.17
C ARG A 205 -3.72 -64.54 17.50
N SER A 206 -2.66 -63.96 18.08
CA SER A 206 -2.60 -62.52 18.37
C SER A 206 -2.69 -61.69 17.08
N ARG A 207 -1.93 -62.07 16.04
CA ARG A 207 -1.95 -61.40 14.74
C ARG A 207 -3.31 -61.52 14.04
N ILE A 208 -3.96 -62.68 14.09
CA ILE A 208 -5.32 -62.88 13.57
C ILE A 208 -6.31 -61.91 14.25
N GLY A 209 -6.23 -61.79 15.58
CA GLY A 209 -7.06 -60.84 16.33
C GLY A 209 -6.83 -59.39 15.91
N GLN A 210 -5.57 -58.98 15.66
CA GLN A 210 -5.23 -57.64 15.18
C GLN A 210 -5.78 -57.37 13.77
N VAL A 211 -5.59 -58.31 12.84
CA VAL A 211 -6.09 -58.16 11.46
C VAL A 211 -7.62 -58.09 11.44
N ARG A 212 -8.31 -58.93 12.24
CA ARG A 212 -9.77 -58.88 12.35
C ARG A 212 -10.27 -57.54 12.91
N ALA A 213 -9.62 -57.02 13.95
CA ALA A 213 -9.95 -55.71 14.50
C ALA A 213 -9.74 -54.59 13.47
N HIS A 214 -8.67 -54.66 12.67
CA HIS A 214 -8.42 -53.70 11.61
C HIS A 214 -9.46 -53.80 10.48
N ALA A 215 -9.83 -55.01 10.05
CA ALA A 215 -10.86 -55.22 9.03
C ALA A 215 -12.23 -54.65 9.46
N ALA A 216 -12.58 -54.80 10.73
CA ALA A 216 -13.80 -54.22 11.29
C ALA A 216 -13.77 -52.68 11.28
N ASP A 217 -12.64 -52.05 11.63
CA ASP A 217 -12.46 -50.60 11.56
C ASP A 217 -12.58 -50.07 10.12
N VAL A 218 -11.94 -50.73 9.15
CA VAL A 218 -12.03 -50.35 7.74
C VAL A 218 -13.47 -50.48 7.21
N THR A 219 -14.16 -51.58 7.55
CA THR A 219 -15.58 -51.79 7.17
C THR A 219 -16.49 -50.70 7.75
N GLU A 220 -16.26 -50.31 9.00
CA GLU A 220 -17.04 -49.26 9.63
C GLU A 220 -16.78 -47.89 8.98
N ARG A 221 -15.54 -47.61 8.56
CA ARG A 221 -15.21 -46.39 7.81
C ARG A 221 -15.87 -46.37 6.43
N LEU A 222 -15.89 -47.50 5.72
CA LEU A 222 -16.58 -47.63 4.43
C LEU A 222 -18.08 -47.33 4.55
N ARG A 223 -18.74 -47.86 5.59
CA ARG A 223 -20.16 -47.60 5.88
C ARG A 223 -20.44 -46.14 6.23
N ARG A 224 -19.46 -45.42 6.78
CA ARG A 224 -19.55 -43.99 7.13
C ARG A 224 -19.21 -43.05 5.98
N GLY A 225 -19.06 -43.57 4.76
CA GLY A 225 -18.61 -42.85 3.58
C GLY A 225 -19.36 -41.53 3.29
N PRO A 226 -18.78 -40.69 2.42
CA PRO A 226 -19.04 -39.24 2.33
C PRO A 226 -20.47 -38.82 1.92
N ASP A 227 -21.33 -39.73 1.48
CA ASP A 227 -22.71 -39.44 1.05
C ASP A 227 -23.62 -38.89 2.17
N ALA A 228 -23.21 -38.99 3.45
CA ALA A 228 -23.97 -38.44 4.57
C ALA A 228 -23.88 -36.90 4.73
N LYS A 229 -23.00 -36.19 3.98
CA LYS A 229 -22.82 -34.73 4.13
C LYS A 229 -23.27 -33.88 2.93
N GLY A 230 -23.83 -34.47 1.87
CA GLY A 230 -24.15 -33.77 0.61
C GLY A 230 -25.59 -33.27 0.42
N SER A 231 -26.51 -33.44 1.36
CA SER A 231 -27.91 -32.99 1.23
C SER A 231 -28.23 -31.83 2.19
N SER A 232 -27.75 -30.63 1.87
CA SER A 232 -28.37 -29.40 2.37
C SER A 232 -28.97 -28.68 1.16
N PRO A 233 -30.30 -28.58 1.04
CA PRO A 233 -30.93 -27.86 -0.07
C PRO A 233 -30.68 -26.36 0.08
N ALA A 234 -30.52 -25.70 -1.07
CA ALA A 234 -30.47 -24.25 -1.24
C ALA A 234 -31.74 -23.54 -0.78
#